data_AF-A0A957X848-F1
#
_entry.id   AF-A0A957X848-F1
#
_cell.length_a   1.000
_cell.length_b   1.000
_cell.length_c   1.000
_cell.angle_alpha   90.00
_cell.angle_beta   90.00
_cell.angle_gamma   90.00
#
_symmetry.space_group_name_H-M   'P 1'
#
loop_
_entity.id
_entity.type
_entity.pdbx_description
1 polymer ?
#
loop_
_entity_poly.entity_id
_entity_poly.type
_entity_poly.pdbx_seq_one_letter_code
_entity_poly.pdbx_strand_id
1 'polypeptide(L)'
;PSLDVTNQPRTDPVGALGVHTFGGDPYWVGKMGSAYIAGVHEGGDYQVATIARHFPGQGDIDRLPEQEVATIQQSLSELQRITLPPFWQVTRQNSRVITPTGEIGAVDGLMTSHMRFTAFQGTNSNRIPPISLMPDLGMVLTQEGFTPWHEDGGILMTNALGVPAIRRYYEAPLQEFPYRRVALDAFVAGHDLIYLAQLSADGFWDAENEYIKEIIQFFRERYNADPEFQVQVDRAVRRILRLKLGLYRAHKTDAAGEDLPPTTPTSPESPRSVYDLAPLSEVLVTANDLAIFAEESEHRQQATATIAQVAREALSILYPDLPVFSDLIPAAPQENDQLLIFSDSRLFYECASCTAETTVGPEEIKSIIARLYGSNPGATFQIMPDRVYGRSFVELATLLDSNAQNDATSTPEAVSPPSVITNTATITGVAGQPVPLAASVVPTAPVPLNPNAGSALDATPISGEEGDSVRNEAANETDPNARLQQLINESNWIIFAMLDVDPERNPASVVVKQFLRQQSESLGNKK
;
A
#
# COMPACT_ATOMS: atom_id res chain seq x y z
N PRO A 1 13.43 -7.98 -1.97
CA PRO A 1 13.61 -6.54 -2.34
C PRO A 1 13.05 -6.27 -3.74
N SER A 2 12.72 -5.01 -4.08
CA SER A 2 12.50 -4.65 -5.49
C SER A 2 13.84 -4.56 -6.22
N LEU A 3 13.89 -5.08 -7.44
CA LEU A 3 15.02 -5.00 -8.37
C LEU A 3 14.62 -4.27 -9.68
N ASP A 4 13.51 -3.53 -9.62
CA ASP A 4 13.03 -2.73 -10.75
C ASP A 4 14.00 -1.57 -11.02
N VAL A 5 14.19 -1.18 -12.29
CA VAL A 5 15.07 -0.06 -12.65
C VAL A 5 14.23 1.06 -13.24
N THR A 6 14.05 2.15 -12.50
CA THR A 6 13.25 3.30 -12.96
C THR A 6 14.18 4.42 -13.40
N ASN A 7 14.38 4.54 -14.71
CA ASN A 7 15.31 5.51 -15.30
C ASN A 7 14.65 6.84 -15.70
N GLN A 8 13.32 6.96 -15.58
CA GLN A 8 12.57 8.17 -15.89
C GLN A 8 11.78 8.66 -14.68
N PRO A 9 12.05 9.87 -14.17
CA PRO A 9 11.20 10.47 -13.15
C PRO A 9 9.85 10.84 -13.76
N ARG A 10 8.76 10.45 -13.08
CA ARG A 10 7.38 10.78 -13.47
C ARG A 10 6.66 11.46 -12.31
N THR A 11 5.69 12.30 -12.63
CA THR A 11 4.86 13.03 -11.65
C THR A 11 3.47 12.42 -11.48
N ASP A 12 3.17 11.34 -12.20
CA ASP A 12 1.89 10.64 -12.13
C ASP A 12 1.93 9.50 -11.08
N PRO A 13 0.82 8.82 -10.78
CA PRO A 13 0.79 7.74 -9.79
C PRO A 13 1.75 6.59 -10.08
N VAL A 14 2.14 6.40 -11.33
CA VAL A 14 3.18 5.43 -11.72
C VAL A 14 4.57 5.88 -11.30
N GLY A 15 4.84 7.19 -11.31
CA GLY A 15 6.08 7.77 -10.78
C GLY A 15 6.32 7.47 -9.30
N ALA A 16 5.25 7.29 -8.52
CA ALA A 16 5.33 6.81 -7.14
C ALA A 16 5.80 5.34 -7.02
N LEU A 17 6.09 4.62 -8.11
CA LEU A 17 6.78 3.33 -8.04
C LEU A 17 8.30 3.44 -8.11
N GLY A 18 8.81 4.55 -8.67
CA GLY A 18 10.25 4.86 -8.75
C GLY A 18 10.91 5.03 -7.38
N VAL A 19 10.11 4.94 -6.34
CA VAL A 19 10.38 5.23 -4.96
C VAL A 19 10.65 3.90 -4.21
N HIS A 20 10.05 2.81 -4.69
CA HIS A 20 10.30 1.44 -4.26
C HIS A 20 11.49 0.77 -4.97
N THR A 21 12.24 1.49 -5.80
CA THR A 21 13.48 0.99 -6.45
C THR A 21 14.72 1.61 -5.82
N PHE A 22 15.84 0.89 -5.90
CA PHE A 22 17.16 1.41 -5.54
C PHE A 22 17.72 2.45 -6.53
N GLY A 23 17.04 2.70 -7.67
CA GLY A 23 17.34 3.80 -8.57
C GLY A 23 17.17 3.47 -10.06
N GLY A 24 17.70 4.34 -10.91
CA GLY A 24 17.62 4.22 -12.37
C GLY A 24 18.84 3.59 -13.05
N ASP A 25 19.87 3.22 -12.28
CA ASP A 25 21.08 2.60 -12.79
C ASP A 25 21.10 1.09 -12.49
N PRO A 26 21.11 0.21 -13.51
CA PRO A 26 21.05 -1.24 -13.33
C PRO A 26 22.17 -1.82 -12.47
N TYR A 27 23.38 -1.23 -12.53
CA TYR A 27 24.52 -1.70 -11.74
C TYR A 27 24.28 -1.42 -10.26
N TRP A 28 23.85 -0.20 -9.91
CA TRP A 28 23.56 0.15 -8.52
C TRP A 28 22.36 -0.60 -7.96
N VAL A 29 21.29 -0.78 -8.74
CA VAL A 29 20.12 -1.56 -8.32
C VAL A 29 20.52 -3.00 -8.01
N GLY A 30 21.33 -3.64 -8.87
CA GLY A 30 21.85 -4.99 -8.60
C GLY A 30 22.74 -5.04 -7.35
N LYS A 31 23.64 -4.07 -7.17
CA LYS A 31 24.53 -3.98 -5.99
C LYS A 31 23.78 -3.79 -4.68
N MET A 32 22.83 -2.86 -4.64
CA MET A 32 22.02 -2.60 -3.45
C MET A 32 21.06 -3.76 -3.17
N GLY A 33 20.45 -4.34 -4.21
CA GLY A 33 19.60 -5.52 -4.07
C GLY A 33 20.34 -6.73 -3.48
N SER A 34 21.55 -7.01 -3.98
CA SER A 34 22.40 -8.09 -3.45
C SER A 34 22.86 -7.81 -2.01
N ALA A 35 23.21 -6.56 -1.68
CA ALA A 35 23.56 -6.18 -0.31
C ALA A 35 22.38 -6.27 0.66
N TYR A 36 21.17 -5.89 0.23
CA TYR A 36 19.94 -6.04 1.00
C TYR A 36 19.68 -7.51 1.31
N ILE A 37 19.79 -8.38 0.30
CA ILE A 37 19.62 -9.83 0.45
C ILE A 37 20.63 -10.38 1.46
N ALA A 38 21.90 -9.98 1.33
CA ALA A 38 22.94 -10.40 2.26
C ALA A 38 22.63 -9.99 3.71
N GLY A 39 22.18 -8.74 3.92
CA GLY A 39 21.81 -8.24 5.24
C GLY A 39 20.62 -8.98 5.86
N VAL A 40 19.60 -9.34 5.07
CA VAL A 40 18.47 -10.16 5.56
C VAL A 40 18.92 -11.56 5.95
N HIS A 41 19.75 -12.19 5.11
CA HIS A 41 20.28 -13.53 5.39
C HIS A 41 21.14 -13.53 6.65
N GLU A 42 22.09 -12.60 6.77
CA GLU A 42 22.98 -12.53 7.94
C GLU A 42 22.22 -12.09 9.21
N GLY A 43 21.37 -11.07 9.12
CA GLY A 43 20.61 -10.56 10.27
C GLY A 43 19.51 -11.50 10.75
N GLY A 44 19.03 -12.39 9.88
CA GLY A 44 18.08 -13.45 10.20
C GLY A 44 18.72 -14.81 10.46
N ASP A 45 20.04 -14.89 10.64
CA ASP A 45 20.80 -16.13 10.84
C ASP A 45 20.47 -17.24 9.81
N TYR A 46 20.25 -16.83 8.56
CA TYR A 46 19.83 -17.66 7.42
C TYR A 46 18.48 -18.38 7.61
N GLN A 47 17.64 -17.93 8.55
CA GLN A 47 16.30 -18.44 8.81
C GLN A 47 15.19 -17.63 8.11
N VAL A 48 15.54 -16.56 7.40
CA VAL A 48 14.61 -15.71 6.65
C VAL A 48 14.94 -15.78 5.16
N ALA A 49 13.99 -16.25 4.35
CA ALA A 49 14.13 -16.30 2.90
C ALA A 49 13.89 -14.94 2.25
N THR A 50 14.58 -14.68 1.14
CA THR A 50 14.43 -13.46 0.34
C THR A 50 13.78 -13.76 -1.00
N ILE A 51 12.75 -12.99 -1.33
CA ILE A 51 12.10 -13.01 -2.65
C ILE A 51 12.32 -11.65 -3.33
N ALA A 52 12.91 -11.65 -4.51
CA ALA A 52 13.09 -10.44 -5.31
C ALA A 52 11.89 -10.22 -6.25
N ARG A 53 11.49 -8.96 -6.41
CA ARG A 53 10.32 -8.55 -7.21
C ARG A 53 10.68 -7.31 -8.05
N HIS A 54 9.96 -6.97 -9.11
CA HIS A 54 8.87 -7.71 -9.74
C HIS A 54 9.39 -8.30 -11.06
N PHE A 55 9.79 -9.57 -11.07
CA PHE A 55 10.40 -10.19 -12.25
C PHE A 55 9.45 -10.14 -13.47
N PRO A 56 9.95 -9.87 -14.70
CA PRO A 56 11.32 -9.49 -15.09
C PRO A 56 11.73 -8.03 -14.91
N GLY A 57 10.85 -7.18 -14.37
CA GLY A 57 11.14 -5.80 -13.97
C GLY A 57 10.02 -4.83 -14.35
N GLN A 58 9.61 -3.99 -13.40
CA GLN A 58 8.46 -3.06 -13.47
C GLN A 58 8.82 -1.61 -13.83
N GLY A 59 10.10 -1.33 -14.08
CA GLY A 59 10.64 0.03 -14.16
C GLY A 59 10.04 0.96 -15.22
N ASP A 60 9.36 0.43 -16.25
CA ASP A 60 8.90 1.17 -17.43
C ASP A 60 7.45 0.83 -17.82
N ILE A 61 6.55 0.88 -16.85
CA ILE A 61 5.12 0.57 -17.02
C ILE A 61 4.30 1.78 -17.44
N ASP A 62 3.18 1.56 -18.14
CA ASP A 62 2.24 2.61 -18.54
C ASP A 62 1.17 2.93 -17.47
N ARG A 63 0.89 1.98 -16.56
CA ARG A 63 -0.14 2.06 -15.49
C ARG A 63 0.22 1.17 -14.29
N LEU A 64 -0.50 1.29 -13.17
CA LEU A 64 -0.29 0.47 -11.97
C LEU A 64 -0.65 -1.02 -12.20
N PRO A 65 0.30 -1.97 -12.10
CA PRO A 65 0.09 -3.36 -12.52
C PRO A 65 -0.88 -4.17 -11.65
N GLU A 66 -1.12 -3.73 -10.41
CA GLU A 66 -2.08 -4.35 -9.51
C GLU A 66 -3.51 -3.91 -9.82
N GLN A 67 -3.68 -2.71 -10.40
CA GLN A 67 -4.99 -2.16 -10.76
C GLN A 67 -5.43 -2.61 -12.16
N GLU A 68 -4.50 -2.63 -13.12
CA GLU A 68 -4.74 -3.06 -14.48
C GLU A 68 -3.46 -3.63 -15.09
N VAL A 69 -3.56 -4.67 -15.92
CA VAL A 69 -2.41 -5.33 -16.53
C VAL A 69 -1.63 -4.35 -17.41
N ALA A 70 -0.49 -3.86 -16.87
CA ALA A 70 0.41 -2.92 -17.54
C ALA A 70 1.20 -3.59 -18.66
N THR A 71 1.72 -2.79 -19.59
CA THR A 71 2.53 -3.27 -20.73
C THR A 71 3.89 -2.60 -20.77
N ILE A 72 4.95 -3.40 -20.71
CA ILE A 72 6.34 -3.00 -20.97
C ILE A 72 6.60 -3.10 -22.47
N GLN A 73 6.95 -1.97 -23.09
CA GLN A 73 7.17 -1.87 -24.54
C GLN A 73 8.65 -1.94 -24.94
N GLN A 74 9.55 -2.16 -23.98
CA GLN A 74 10.98 -2.26 -24.22
C GLN A 74 11.34 -3.41 -25.16
N SER A 75 12.31 -3.17 -26.04
CA SER A 75 12.91 -4.21 -26.87
C SER A 75 13.71 -5.22 -26.02
N LEU A 76 13.97 -6.41 -26.58
CA LEU A 76 14.76 -7.43 -25.87
C LEU A 76 16.15 -6.94 -25.47
N SER A 77 16.82 -6.18 -26.34
CA SER A 77 18.15 -5.63 -26.06
C SER A 77 18.12 -4.55 -24.97
N GLU A 78 17.01 -3.80 -24.84
CA GLU A 78 16.81 -2.86 -23.74
C GLU A 78 16.56 -3.59 -22.42
N LEU A 79 15.71 -4.62 -22.42
CA LEU A 79 15.50 -5.46 -21.24
C LEU A 79 16.83 -6.06 -20.75
N GLN A 80 17.63 -6.60 -21.65
CA GLN A 80 18.94 -7.20 -21.33
C GLN A 80 19.97 -6.17 -20.84
N ARG A 81 19.88 -4.92 -21.30
CA ARG A 81 20.82 -3.85 -20.91
C ARG A 81 20.41 -3.13 -19.63
N ILE A 82 19.12 -3.00 -19.35
CA ILE A 82 18.58 -2.12 -18.31
C ILE A 82 17.86 -2.93 -17.24
N THR A 83 16.90 -3.76 -17.63
CA THR A 83 15.90 -4.32 -16.71
C THR A 83 16.34 -5.64 -16.07
N LEU A 84 16.94 -6.55 -16.83
CA LEU A 84 17.40 -7.86 -16.37
C LEU A 84 18.72 -7.89 -15.56
N PRO A 85 19.70 -6.97 -15.73
CA PRO A 85 20.97 -7.04 -15.02
C PRO A 85 20.88 -7.16 -13.49
N PRO A 86 19.99 -6.45 -12.78
CA PRO A 86 19.81 -6.64 -11.34
C PRO A 86 19.36 -8.06 -10.97
N PHE A 87 18.45 -8.64 -11.76
CA PHE A 87 17.98 -10.02 -11.56
C PHE A 87 19.10 -11.02 -11.80
N TRP A 88 19.84 -10.90 -12.91
CA TRP A 88 21.02 -11.74 -13.16
C TRP A 88 22.06 -11.64 -12.05
N GLN A 89 22.24 -10.46 -11.44
CA GLN A 89 23.20 -10.29 -10.37
C GLN A 89 22.86 -11.16 -9.15
N VAL A 90 21.58 -11.28 -8.79
CA VAL A 90 21.15 -12.03 -7.60
C VAL A 90 20.84 -13.51 -7.89
N THR A 91 20.87 -13.94 -9.16
CA THR A 91 20.60 -15.33 -9.58
C THR A 91 21.79 -16.03 -10.24
N ARG A 92 23.00 -15.47 -10.18
CA ARG A 92 24.20 -16.13 -10.78
C ARG A 92 24.50 -17.49 -10.15
N GLN A 93 24.23 -17.60 -8.87
CA GLN A 93 24.39 -18.80 -8.06
C GLN A 93 23.22 -18.88 -7.09
N ASN A 94 23.04 -20.04 -6.48
CA ASN A 94 22.02 -20.19 -5.46
C ASN A 94 22.48 -19.61 -4.13
N SER A 95 21.52 -19.17 -3.34
CA SER A 95 21.76 -18.60 -2.03
C SER A 95 22.41 -19.60 -1.08
N ARG A 96 23.05 -19.06 -0.03
CA ARG A 96 23.60 -19.86 1.07
C ARG A 96 22.55 -20.67 1.85
N VAL A 97 21.30 -20.20 1.82
CA VAL A 97 20.14 -20.91 2.38
C VAL A 97 19.91 -22.19 1.59
N ILE A 98 19.82 -22.11 0.25
CA ILE A 98 19.54 -23.25 -0.64
C ILE A 98 20.71 -24.23 -0.73
N THR A 99 21.96 -23.72 -0.73
CA THR A 99 23.17 -24.54 -0.80
C THR A 99 24.28 -23.95 0.09
N PRO A 100 24.94 -24.73 0.96
CA PRO A 100 25.94 -24.19 1.90
C PRO A 100 27.13 -23.48 1.22
N THR A 101 27.44 -23.84 -0.03
CA THR A 101 28.49 -23.21 -0.85
C THR A 101 27.98 -22.02 -1.67
N GLY A 102 26.72 -21.61 -1.45
CA GLY A 102 26.05 -20.55 -2.19
C GLY A 102 26.52 -19.14 -1.82
N GLU A 103 26.02 -18.17 -2.56
CA GLU A 103 26.35 -16.77 -2.37
C GLU A 103 25.43 -16.14 -1.31
N ILE A 104 25.99 -15.28 -0.45
CA ILE A 104 25.23 -14.62 0.63
C ILE A 104 24.22 -13.62 0.04
N GLY A 105 24.62 -12.90 -1.02
CA GLY A 105 23.80 -11.89 -1.70
C GLY A 105 22.98 -12.42 -2.88
N ALA A 106 22.84 -13.75 -3.02
CA ALA A 106 21.97 -14.37 -4.01
C ALA A 106 20.58 -14.65 -3.43
N VAL A 107 19.55 -14.49 -4.26
CA VAL A 107 18.14 -14.57 -3.85
C VAL A 107 17.64 -16.02 -3.79
N ASP A 108 16.70 -16.29 -2.88
CA ASP A 108 16.06 -17.61 -2.75
C ASP A 108 14.94 -17.82 -3.76
N GLY A 109 14.24 -16.74 -4.13
CA GLY A 109 13.19 -16.80 -5.13
C GLY A 109 12.91 -15.49 -5.86
N LEU A 110 12.21 -15.60 -6.98
CA LEU A 110 11.74 -14.46 -7.77
C LEU A 110 10.22 -14.44 -7.77
N MET A 111 9.65 -13.27 -7.54
CA MET A 111 8.23 -13.01 -7.67
C MET A 111 7.94 -12.42 -9.05
N THR A 112 7.10 -13.09 -9.83
CA THR A 112 6.69 -12.60 -11.16
C THR A 112 5.63 -11.52 -11.05
N SER A 113 5.71 -10.55 -11.95
CA SER A 113 4.74 -9.47 -12.10
C SER A 113 3.48 -9.87 -12.88
N HIS A 114 2.42 -9.06 -12.75
CA HIS A 114 1.20 -9.16 -13.55
C HIS A 114 1.23 -8.21 -14.76
N MET A 115 2.35 -8.17 -15.47
CA MET A 115 2.60 -7.27 -16.61
C MET A 115 2.79 -8.03 -17.93
N ARG A 116 2.60 -7.34 -19.06
CA ARG A 116 2.93 -7.83 -20.40
C ARG A 116 4.28 -7.30 -20.85
N PHE A 117 5.01 -8.11 -21.60
CA PHE A 117 6.31 -7.74 -22.18
C PHE A 117 6.28 -8.01 -23.68
N THR A 118 6.26 -6.95 -24.48
CA THR A 118 6.18 -7.06 -25.96
C THR A 118 7.38 -7.81 -26.53
N ALA A 119 8.57 -7.69 -25.91
CA ALA A 119 9.78 -8.40 -26.31
C ALA A 119 9.67 -9.93 -26.21
N PHE A 120 8.93 -10.45 -25.22
CA PHE A 120 8.77 -11.89 -25.02
C PHE A 120 7.53 -12.45 -25.72
N GLN A 121 6.47 -11.64 -25.80
CA GLN A 121 5.12 -12.10 -26.18
C GLN A 121 4.68 -11.64 -27.57
N GLY A 122 5.42 -10.70 -28.17
CA GLY A 122 5.03 -10.03 -29.41
C GLY A 122 3.79 -9.14 -29.24
N THR A 123 3.20 -8.75 -30.36
CA THR A 123 2.06 -7.79 -30.42
C THR A 123 0.81 -8.37 -31.10
N ASN A 124 0.86 -9.61 -31.57
CA ASN A 124 -0.06 -10.11 -32.60
C ASN A 124 -1.28 -10.89 -32.06
N SER A 125 -1.61 -10.74 -30.79
CA SER A 125 -2.73 -11.45 -30.16
C SER A 125 -3.68 -10.45 -29.50
N ASN A 126 -4.99 -10.57 -29.77
CA ASN A 126 -6.02 -9.74 -29.15
C ASN A 126 -6.07 -9.85 -27.62
N ARG A 127 -5.41 -10.85 -27.02
CA ARG A 127 -5.36 -11.03 -25.57
C ARG A 127 -4.07 -11.72 -25.14
N ILE A 128 -3.01 -10.94 -24.96
CA ILE A 128 -1.74 -11.40 -24.41
C ILE A 128 -1.91 -11.56 -22.88
N PRO A 129 -1.66 -12.74 -22.28
CA PRO A 129 -1.71 -12.90 -20.83
C PRO A 129 -0.58 -12.10 -20.16
N PRO A 130 -0.71 -11.66 -18.90
CA PRO A 130 0.45 -11.19 -18.15
C PRO A 130 1.49 -12.32 -18.01
N ILE A 131 2.76 -11.96 -17.80
CA ILE A 131 3.88 -12.91 -17.74
C ILE A 131 3.70 -13.98 -16.67
N SER A 132 3.07 -13.65 -15.54
CA SER A 132 2.71 -14.60 -14.47
C SER A 132 1.71 -15.69 -14.89
N LEU A 133 1.02 -15.51 -16.02
CA LEU A 133 0.01 -16.44 -16.55
C LEU A 133 0.38 -16.95 -17.95
N MET A 134 1.60 -16.69 -18.40
CA MET A 134 2.06 -17.09 -19.72
C MET A 134 2.51 -18.56 -19.69
N PRO A 135 1.92 -19.46 -20.50
CA PRO A 135 2.33 -20.87 -20.54
C PRO A 135 3.82 -21.08 -20.85
N ASP A 136 4.41 -20.14 -21.59
CA ASP A 136 5.77 -20.18 -22.10
C ASP A 136 6.79 -19.45 -21.22
N LEU A 137 6.46 -19.11 -19.97
CA LEU A 137 7.40 -18.44 -19.05
C LEU A 137 8.72 -19.23 -18.89
N GLY A 138 8.67 -20.57 -18.94
CA GLY A 138 9.88 -21.41 -18.94
C GLY A 138 10.83 -21.15 -20.11
N MET A 139 10.32 -20.74 -21.28
CA MET A 139 11.16 -20.32 -22.40
C MET A 139 11.88 -19.00 -22.11
N VAL A 140 11.20 -18.04 -21.45
CA VAL A 140 11.83 -16.78 -21.02
C VAL A 140 12.97 -17.06 -20.02
N LEU A 141 12.74 -17.94 -19.05
CA LEU A 141 13.80 -18.35 -18.10
C LEU A 141 14.99 -18.98 -18.83
N THR A 142 14.73 -19.79 -19.85
CA THR A 142 15.78 -20.48 -20.62
C THR A 142 16.56 -19.50 -21.49
N GLN A 143 15.88 -18.63 -22.22
CA GLN A 143 16.49 -17.65 -23.13
C GLN A 143 17.30 -16.61 -22.36
N GLU A 144 16.79 -16.14 -21.22
CA GLU A 144 17.46 -15.12 -20.41
C GLU A 144 18.38 -15.72 -19.33
N GLY A 145 18.60 -17.04 -19.32
CA GLY A 145 19.64 -17.70 -18.50
C GLY A 145 19.30 -17.90 -17.03
N PHE A 146 18.03 -17.92 -16.64
CA PHE A 146 17.57 -18.19 -15.27
C PHE A 146 17.34 -19.67 -14.98
N THR A 147 17.25 -20.54 -16.01
CA THR A 147 17.00 -21.97 -15.83
C THR A 147 17.98 -22.67 -14.89
N PRO A 148 19.32 -22.47 -14.98
CA PRO A 148 20.26 -23.14 -14.07
C PRO A 148 19.98 -22.82 -12.59
N TRP A 149 19.74 -21.55 -12.27
CA TRP A 149 19.40 -21.11 -10.91
C TRP A 149 18.09 -21.74 -10.42
N HIS A 150 17.06 -21.75 -11.28
CA HIS A 150 15.76 -22.35 -10.95
C HIS A 150 15.84 -23.87 -10.75
N GLU A 151 16.56 -24.59 -11.62
CA GLU A 151 16.77 -26.04 -11.51
C GLU A 151 17.59 -26.41 -10.27
N ASP A 152 18.56 -25.58 -9.88
CA ASP A 152 19.35 -25.81 -8.67
C ASP A 152 18.63 -25.47 -7.36
N GLY A 153 17.37 -25.01 -7.42
CA GLY A 153 16.51 -24.85 -6.24
C GLY A 153 15.99 -23.45 -5.97
N GLY A 154 16.29 -22.46 -6.83
CA GLY A 154 15.61 -21.17 -6.79
C GLY A 154 14.10 -21.35 -6.98
N ILE A 155 13.29 -20.52 -6.32
CA ILE A 155 11.82 -20.63 -6.34
C ILE A 155 11.21 -19.53 -7.21
N LEU A 156 10.24 -19.89 -8.05
CA LEU A 156 9.36 -18.92 -8.69
C LEU A 156 8.05 -18.79 -7.92
N MET A 157 7.73 -17.57 -7.54
CA MET A 157 6.53 -17.21 -6.81
C MET A 157 5.66 -16.28 -7.65
N THR A 158 4.35 -16.46 -7.61
CA THR A 158 3.44 -15.48 -8.22
C THR A 158 3.33 -14.24 -7.32
N ASN A 159 3.03 -13.08 -7.89
CA ASN A 159 2.38 -12.03 -7.09
C ASN A 159 0.94 -12.46 -6.73
N ALA A 160 0.25 -11.69 -5.88
CA ALA A 160 -1.10 -12.01 -5.40
C ALA A 160 -2.09 -12.17 -6.56
N LEU A 161 -2.68 -13.37 -6.69
CA LEU A 161 -3.51 -13.68 -7.85
C LEU A 161 -4.89 -13.01 -7.88
N GLY A 162 -5.34 -12.47 -6.75
CA GLY A 162 -6.65 -11.84 -6.63
C GLY A 162 -6.69 -10.33 -6.91
N VAL A 163 -5.55 -9.73 -7.27
CA VAL A 163 -5.49 -8.29 -7.54
C VAL A 163 -6.44 -7.87 -8.68
N PRO A 164 -6.96 -6.62 -8.65
CA PRO A 164 -7.90 -6.12 -9.66
C PRO A 164 -7.45 -6.34 -11.12
N ALA A 165 -6.15 -6.24 -11.40
CA ALA A 165 -5.62 -6.47 -12.74
C ALA A 165 -5.91 -7.88 -13.28
N ILE A 166 -5.66 -8.91 -12.48
CA ILE A 166 -5.92 -10.31 -12.86
C ILE A 166 -7.42 -10.58 -12.92
N ARG A 167 -8.17 -10.02 -11.97
CA ARG A 167 -9.63 -10.11 -11.95
C ARG A 167 -10.24 -9.56 -13.24
N ARG A 168 -9.93 -8.30 -13.59
CA ARG A 168 -10.39 -7.65 -14.83
C ARG A 168 -9.97 -8.42 -16.07
N TYR A 169 -8.75 -8.96 -16.07
CA TYR A 169 -8.30 -9.80 -17.17
C TYR A 169 -9.28 -10.96 -17.38
N TYR A 170 -9.59 -11.77 -16.36
CA TYR A 170 -10.46 -12.95 -16.50
C TYR A 170 -11.97 -12.68 -16.51
N GLU A 171 -12.47 -11.68 -15.79
CA GLU A 171 -13.91 -11.38 -15.72
C GLU A 171 -14.45 -10.84 -17.04
N ALA A 172 -13.65 -10.08 -17.79
CA ALA A 172 -14.04 -9.52 -19.09
C ALA A 172 -14.67 -10.57 -20.04
N PRO A 173 -14.11 -11.79 -20.17
CA PRO A 173 -14.77 -12.87 -20.92
C PRO A 173 -15.74 -13.76 -20.13
N LEU A 174 -15.70 -13.80 -18.79
CA LEU A 174 -16.33 -14.87 -18.00
C LEU A 174 -17.47 -14.42 -17.08
N GLN A 175 -17.70 -13.12 -16.91
CA GLN A 175 -18.69 -12.53 -15.98
C GLN A 175 -18.48 -12.85 -14.49
N GLU A 176 -17.63 -13.82 -14.15
CA GLU A 176 -17.21 -14.21 -12.80
C GLU A 176 -15.69 -14.41 -12.77
N PHE A 177 -15.07 -14.21 -11.61
CA PHE A 177 -13.65 -14.47 -11.39
C PHE A 177 -13.35 -15.98 -11.20
N PRO A 178 -12.67 -16.64 -12.15
CA PRO A 178 -12.50 -18.10 -12.12
C PRO A 178 -11.27 -18.51 -11.30
N TYR A 179 -11.24 -18.24 -9.99
CA TYR A 179 -10.07 -18.38 -9.11
C TYR A 179 -9.33 -19.74 -9.24
N ARG A 180 -10.05 -20.87 -9.41
CA ARG A 180 -9.43 -22.18 -9.69
C ARG A 180 -8.60 -22.20 -10.97
N ARG A 181 -9.12 -21.60 -12.05
CA ARG A 181 -8.46 -21.52 -13.34
C ARG A 181 -7.26 -20.58 -13.29
N VAL A 182 -7.38 -19.45 -12.58
CA VAL A 182 -6.28 -18.50 -12.39
C VAL A 182 -5.09 -19.18 -11.70
N ALA A 183 -5.34 -19.88 -10.60
CA ALA A 183 -4.30 -20.63 -9.89
C ALA A 183 -3.67 -21.71 -10.77
N LEU A 184 -4.47 -22.43 -11.56
CA LEU A 184 -3.97 -23.45 -12.50
C LEU A 184 -3.10 -22.84 -13.60
N ASP A 185 -3.54 -21.76 -14.24
CA ASP A 185 -2.78 -21.12 -15.32
C ASP A 185 -1.44 -20.59 -14.78
N ALA A 186 -1.44 -20.02 -13.57
CA ALA A 186 -0.20 -19.59 -12.92
C ALA A 186 0.72 -20.78 -12.60
N PHE A 187 0.19 -21.89 -12.08
CA PHE A 187 1.01 -23.08 -11.80
C PHE A 187 1.58 -23.70 -13.08
N VAL A 188 0.76 -23.87 -14.12
CA VAL A 188 1.17 -24.42 -15.42
C VAL A 188 2.19 -23.53 -16.14
N ALA A 189 2.15 -22.21 -15.90
CA ALA A 189 3.20 -21.29 -16.38
C ALA A 189 4.60 -21.61 -15.80
N GLY A 190 4.68 -22.35 -14.69
CA GLY A 190 5.94 -22.83 -14.12
C GLY A 190 6.32 -22.23 -12.75
N HIS A 191 5.36 -21.63 -12.05
CA HIS A 191 5.57 -21.15 -10.68
C HIS A 191 5.56 -22.32 -9.69
N ASP A 192 6.49 -22.30 -8.73
CA ASP A 192 6.54 -23.30 -7.67
C ASP A 192 5.63 -22.93 -6.49
N LEU A 193 5.55 -21.63 -6.17
CA LEU A 193 4.77 -21.08 -5.06
C LEU A 193 3.67 -20.14 -5.57
N ILE A 194 2.42 -20.51 -5.33
CA ILE A 194 1.27 -19.71 -5.75
C ILE A 194 0.78 -18.86 -4.58
N TYR A 195 0.80 -17.53 -4.74
CA TYR A 195 0.35 -16.60 -3.73
C TYR A 195 -1.16 -16.34 -3.83
N LEU A 196 -1.91 -17.07 -3.01
CA LEU A 196 -3.36 -16.97 -2.90
C LEU A 196 -3.75 -15.85 -1.93
N ALA A 197 -3.95 -14.65 -2.46
CA ALA A 197 -4.39 -13.48 -1.72
C ALA A 197 -5.29 -12.59 -2.58
N GLN A 198 -6.22 -11.89 -1.93
CA GLN A 198 -7.20 -10.96 -2.52
C GLN A 198 -8.17 -11.63 -3.50
N LEU A 199 -8.36 -12.94 -3.40
CA LEU A 199 -9.26 -13.72 -4.25
C LEU A 199 -10.73 -13.30 -4.11
N SER A 200 -11.14 -12.79 -2.95
CA SER A 200 -12.48 -12.24 -2.74
C SER A 200 -12.62 -10.79 -3.18
N ALA A 201 -13.70 -10.48 -3.91
CA ALA A 201 -13.98 -9.13 -4.40
C ALA A 201 -14.38 -8.16 -3.25
N ASP A 202 -14.98 -8.68 -2.20
CA ASP A 202 -15.43 -7.92 -1.02
C ASP A 202 -14.36 -7.82 0.08
N GLY A 203 -13.24 -8.53 -0.07
CA GLY A 203 -12.15 -8.57 0.90
C GLY A 203 -12.50 -9.25 2.23
N PHE A 204 -13.59 -10.03 2.30
CA PHE A 204 -13.92 -10.82 3.48
C PHE A 204 -13.11 -12.13 3.52
N TRP A 205 -12.62 -12.45 4.71
CA TRP A 205 -11.78 -13.64 4.93
C TRP A 205 -12.52 -14.95 4.68
N ASP A 206 -13.82 -15.03 4.95
CA ASP A 206 -14.58 -16.27 4.80
C ASP A 206 -14.65 -16.72 3.34
N ALA A 207 -15.00 -15.79 2.45
CA ALA A 207 -15.00 -16.04 1.00
C ALA A 207 -13.60 -16.37 0.49
N GLU A 208 -12.57 -15.61 0.92
CA GLU A 208 -11.17 -15.88 0.59
C GLU A 208 -10.75 -17.31 0.98
N ASN A 209 -11.08 -17.72 2.21
CA ASN A 209 -10.75 -19.01 2.77
C ASN A 209 -11.46 -20.16 2.04
N GLU A 210 -12.74 -20.00 1.68
CA GLU A 210 -13.45 -20.97 0.86
C GLU A 210 -12.83 -21.11 -0.53
N TYR A 211 -12.47 -20.01 -1.19
CA TYR A 211 -11.78 -20.07 -2.49
C TYR A 211 -10.42 -20.76 -2.39
N ILE A 212 -9.65 -20.53 -1.33
CA ILE A 212 -8.38 -21.22 -1.08
C ILE A 212 -8.61 -22.73 -0.93
N LYS A 213 -9.60 -23.15 -0.12
CA LYS A 213 -9.95 -24.57 0.07
C LYS A 213 -10.33 -25.23 -1.26
N GLU A 214 -11.15 -24.55 -2.06
CA GLU A 214 -11.58 -25.06 -3.37
C GLU A 214 -10.40 -25.20 -4.35
N ILE A 215 -9.45 -24.25 -4.35
CA ILE A 215 -8.22 -24.35 -5.16
C ILE A 215 -7.40 -25.55 -4.74
N ILE A 216 -7.18 -25.74 -3.43
CA ILE A 216 -6.41 -26.87 -2.89
C ILE A 216 -7.09 -28.20 -3.25
N GLN A 217 -8.40 -28.30 -3.09
CA GLN A 217 -9.16 -29.49 -3.46
C GLN A 217 -9.04 -29.78 -4.96
N PHE A 218 -9.19 -28.76 -5.79
CA PHE A 218 -9.05 -28.87 -7.24
C PHE A 218 -7.65 -29.36 -7.66
N PHE A 219 -6.58 -28.82 -7.05
CA PHE A 219 -5.22 -29.28 -7.30
C PHE A 219 -5.01 -30.73 -6.85
N ARG A 220 -5.58 -31.13 -5.71
CA ARG A 220 -5.51 -32.51 -5.20
C ARG A 220 -6.20 -33.50 -6.14
N GLU A 221 -7.39 -33.17 -6.62
CA GLU A 221 -8.11 -33.99 -7.60
C GLU A 221 -7.29 -34.16 -8.88
N ARG A 222 -6.68 -33.06 -9.36
CA ARG A 222 -5.84 -33.08 -10.55
C ARG A 222 -4.54 -33.86 -10.36
N TYR A 223 -3.87 -33.74 -9.21
CA TYR A 223 -2.68 -34.51 -8.85
C TYR A 223 -2.93 -36.02 -8.89
N ASN A 224 -4.11 -36.46 -8.45
CA ASN A 224 -4.47 -37.88 -8.47
C ASN A 224 -4.89 -38.39 -9.85
N ALA A 225 -5.33 -37.50 -10.74
CA ALA A 225 -5.89 -37.86 -12.05
C ALA A 225 -4.91 -37.70 -13.23
N ASP A 226 -3.94 -36.81 -13.13
CA ASP A 226 -3.04 -36.40 -14.22
C ASP A 226 -1.56 -36.62 -13.85
N PRO A 227 -0.91 -37.68 -14.39
CA PRO A 227 0.49 -37.98 -14.09
C PRO A 227 1.49 -36.88 -14.49
N GLU A 228 1.20 -36.09 -15.53
CA GLU A 228 2.10 -34.99 -15.93
C GLU A 228 2.02 -33.84 -14.93
N PHE A 229 0.80 -33.52 -14.48
CA PHE A 229 0.58 -32.56 -13.41
C PHE A 229 1.24 -33.01 -12.11
N GLN A 230 1.18 -34.31 -11.78
CA GLN A 230 1.83 -34.90 -10.63
C GLN A 230 3.35 -34.61 -10.62
N VAL A 231 4.03 -34.87 -11.74
CA VAL A 231 5.48 -34.63 -11.88
C VAL A 231 5.83 -33.15 -11.72
N GLN A 232 4.97 -32.24 -12.21
CA GLN A 232 5.18 -30.80 -12.03
C GLN A 232 5.06 -30.39 -10.55
N VAL A 233 4.04 -30.88 -9.86
CA VAL A 233 3.83 -30.62 -8.41
C VAL A 233 4.99 -31.16 -7.60
N ASP A 234 5.42 -32.39 -7.85
CA ASP A 234 6.54 -33.00 -7.12
C ASP A 234 7.85 -32.22 -7.32
N ARG A 235 8.07 -31.66 -8.52
CA ARG A 235 9.24 -30.80 -8.80
C ARG A 235 9.19 -29.50 -8.01
N ALA A 236 8.04 -28.81 -8.01
CA ALA A 236 7.83 -27.59 -7.24
C ALA A 236 8.03 -27.83 -5.73
N VAL A 237 7.38 -28.88 -5.20
CA VAL A 237 7.52 -29.26 -3.78
C VAL A 237 8.97 -29.59 -3.42
N ARG A 238 9.73 -30.25 -4.29
CA ARG A 238 11.14 -30.56 -4.03
C ARG A 238 11.99 -29.29 -3.87
N ARG A 239 11.72 -28.23 -4.63
CA ARG A 239 12.39 -26.91 -4.46
C ARG A 239 11.97 -26.24 -3.15
N ILE A 240 10.68 -26.23 -2.85
CA ILE A 240 10.15 -25.67 -1.60
C ILE A 240 10.76 -26.37 -0.38
N LEU A 241 10.82 -27.71 -0.39
CA LEU A 241 11.44 -28.48 0.68
C LEU A 241 12.93 -28.19 0.81
N ARG A 242 13.64 -28.01 -0.30
CA ARG A 242 15.06 -27.62 -0.28
C ARG A 242 15.26 -26.25 0.39
N LEU A 243 14.43 -25.26 0.06
CA LEU A 243 14.47 -23.95 0.72
C LEU A 243 14.22 -24.12 2.22
N LYS A 244 13.13 -24.79 2.61
CA LYS A 244 12.79 -24.92 4.03
C LYS A 244 13.85 -25.70 4.82
N LEU A 245 14.40 -26.79 4.28
CA LEU A 245 15.51 -27.52 4.92
C LEU A 245 16.77 -26.65 5.07
N GLY A 246 16.97 -25.68 4.17
CA GLY A 246 17.98 -24.64 4.31
C GLY A 246 17.71 -23.72 5.49
N LEU A 247 16.50 -23.15 5.55
CA LEU A 247 16.07 -22.22 6.61
C LEU A 247 16.09 -22.84 8.01
N TYR A 248 15.75 -24.13 8.12
CA TYR A 248 15.74 -24.87 9.38
C TYR A 248 17.01 -25.70 9.61
N ARG A 249 18.07 -25.51 8.81
CA ARG A 249 19.34 -26.17 9.09
C ARG A 249 19.81 -25.72 10.46
N ALA A 250 20.20 -26.67 11.32
CA ALA A 250 20.81 -26.35 12.60
C ALA A 250 22.16 -25.65 12.33
N HIS A 251 22.16 -24.33 12.30
CA HIS A 251 23.38 -23.55 12.34
C HIS A 251 23.93 -23.68 13.76
N LYS A 252 24.71 -24.74 14.01
CA LYS A 252 25.64 -24.73 15.14
C LYS A 252 26.58 -23.58 14.87
N THR A 253 26.32 -22.46 15.53
CA THR A 253 27.30 -21.39 15.72
C THR A 253 28.56 -22.05 16.25
N ASP A 254 29.68 -21.77 15.60
CA ASP A 254 31.01 -21.96 16.16
C ASP A 254 31.10 -21.09 17.43
N ALA A 255 30.55 -21.58 18.54
CA ALA A 255 30.89 -21.12 19.87
C ALA A 255 32.29 -21.67 20.20
N ALA A 256 33.29 -21.20 19.46
CA ALA A 256 34.67 -21.25 19.90
C ALA A 256 34.82 -20.21 21.02
N GLY A 257 34.79 -20.67 22.26
CA GLY A 257 34.97 -19.79 23.41
C GLY A 257 34.86 -20.41 24.80
N GLU A 258 34.96 -21.73 24.98
CA GLU A 258 35.26 -22.28 26.31
C GLU A 258 36.33 -23.37 26.22
N ASP A 259 37.37 -23.18 27.04
CA ASP A 259 38.52 -24.04 27.25
C ASP A 259 38.13 -25.52 27.41
N LEU A 260 38.53 -26.36 26.45
CA LEU A 260 38.66 -27.80 26.68
C LEU A 260 40.14 -28.22 26.59
N PRO A 261 40.66 -28.94 27.61
CA PRO A 261 42.06 -29.37 27.62
C PRO A 261 42.32 -30.44 26.55
N PRO A 262 43.58 -30.58 26.08
CA PRO A 262 43.89 -31.45 24.97
C PRO A 262 43.82 -32.92 25.41
N THR A 263 42.82 -33.66 24.93
CA THR A 263 42.82 -35.12 24.99
C THR A 263 43.10 -35.73 23.63
N THR A 264 44.12 -36.59 23.63
CA THR A 264 44.75 -37.39 22.59
C THR A 264 43.77 -38.08 21.61
N PRO A 265 44.11 -38.23 20.31
CA PRO A 265 43.20 -38.79 19.32
C PRO A 265 43.25 -40.33 19.32
N THR A 266 42.12 -40.98 19.65
CA THR A 266 41.94 -42.42 19.43
C THR A 266 40.54 -42.73 18.87
N SER A 267 40.39 -42.64 17.56
CA SER A 267 39.60 -43.53 16.68
C SER A 267 39.36 -42.87 15.32
N PRO A 268 39.24 -43.65 14.22
CA PRO A 268 38.93 -43.10 12.92
C PRO A 268 37.44 -42.74 12.89
N GLU A 269 37.13 -41.47 13.14
CA GLU A 269 35.77 -40.97 12.94
C GLU A 269 35.45 -40.96 11.45
N SER A 270 34.36 -41.64 11.09
CA SER A 270 33.63 -41.48 9.84
C SER A 270 33.45 -39.99 9.53
N PRO A 271 33.48 -39.55 8.26
CA PRO A 271 33.28 -38.14 7.92
C PRO A 271 31.89 -37.70 8.38
N ARG A 272 31.81 -36.99 9.50
CA ARG A 272 30.58 -36.32 9.95
C ARG A 272 30.22 -35.29 8.88
N SER A 273 29.03 -35.42 8.31
CA SER A 273 28.45 -34.38 7.46
C SER A 273 28.46 -33.07 8.24
N VAL A 274 29.09 -32.03 7.68
CA VAL A 274 29.28 -30.71 8.30
C VAL A 274 27.96 -29.96 8.51
N TYR A 275 26.83 -30.53 8.08
CA TYR A 275 25.50 -29.95 8.24
C TYR A 275 24.52 -31.03 8.73
N ASP A 276 24.05 -30.89 9.97
CA ASP A 276 22.89 -31.63 10.48
C ASP A 276 21.64 -30.97 9.88
N LEU A 277 21.08 -31.57 8.82
CA LEU A 277 19.79 -31.14 8.29
C LEU A 277 18.70 -31.47 9.31
N ALA A 278 17.76 -30.54 9.52
CA ALA A 278 16.56 -30.83 10.30
C ALA A 278 15.84 -32.04 9.70
N PRO A 279 15.32 -32.97 10.52
CA PRO A 279 14.51 -34.06 10.01
C PRO A 279 13.29 -33.50 9.28
N LEU A 280 12.88 -34.14 8.19
CA LEU A 280 11.78 -33.66 7.35
C LEU A 280 10.48 -33.42 8.15
N SER A 281 10.26 -34.17 9.24
CA SER A 281 9.13 -33.99 10.15
C SER A 281 9.11 -32.64 10.87
N GLU A 282 10.25 -31.99 11.09
CA GLU A 282 10.33 -30.64 11.69
C GLU A 282 10.07 -29.53 10.68
N VAL A 283 10.09 -29.87 9.38
CA VAL A 283 9.98 -28.91 8.27
C VAL A 283 8.62 -28.99 7.57
N LEU A 284 7.96 -30.14 7.66
CA LEU A 284 6.63 -30.35 7.12
C LEU A 284 5.57 -29.76 8.05
N VAL A 285 4.70 -28.94 7.48
CA VAL A 285 3.52 -28.42 8.16
C VAL A 285 2.46 -29.53 8.20
N THR A 286 2.05 -29.91 9.39
CA THR A 286 0.98 -30.89 9.63
C THR A 286 -0.38 -30.21 9.77
N ALA A 287 -1.46 -30.99 9.71
CA ALA A 287 -2.80 -30.47 10.00
C ALA A 287 -2.91 -29.88 11.43
N ASN A 288 -2.12 -30.41 12.37
CA ASN A 288 -2.08 -29.91 13.74
C ASN A 288 -1.38 -28.55 13.82
N ASP A 289 -0.33 -28.33 13.02
CA ASP A 289 0.37 -27.03 12.95
C ASP A 289 -0.53 -25.95 12.34
N LEU A 290 -1.42 -26.31 11.42
CA LEU A 290 -2.41 -25.40 10.84
C LEU A 290 -3.59 -25.11 11.77
N ALA A 291 -3.81 -25.89 12.83
CA ALA A 291 -4.90 -25.66 13.77
C ALA A 291 -4.78 -24.32 14.50
N ILE A 292 -3.57 -23.74 14.57
CA ILE A 292 -3.33 -22.39 15.07
C ILE A 292 -4.12 -21.33 14.30
N PHE A 293 -4.40 -21.55 13.02
CA PHE A 293 -5.16 -20.62 12.19
C PHE A 293 -6.67 -20.85 12.25
N ALA A 294 -7.16 -21.90 12.92
CA ALA A 294 -8.59 -22.09 13.11
C ALA A 294 -9.19 -20.93 13.92
N GLU A 295 -10.43 -20.52 13.61
CA GLU A 295 -11.11 -19.44 14.34
C GLU A 295 -11.29 -19.74 15.83
N GLU A 296 -11.50 -21.02 16.13
CA GLU A 296 -11.63 -21.53 17.50
C GLU A 296 -10.29 -21.66 18.22
N SER A 297 -9.16 -21.42 17.54
CA SER A 297 -7.85 -21.56 18.17
C SER A 297 -7.65 -20.48 19.24
N GLU A 298 -7.10 -20.89 20.37
CA GLU A 298 -6.77 -19.97 21.45
C GLU A 298 -5.82 -18.86 20.96
N HIS A 299 -4.92 -19.17 20.03
CA HIS A 299 -3.96 -18.21 19.49
C HIS A 299 -4.63 -17.15 18.63
N ARG A 300 -5.60 -17.54 17.79
CA ARG A 300 -6.37 -16.59 16.96
C ARG A 300 -7.30 -15.74 17.82
N GLN A 301 -7.88 -16.32 18.87
CA GLN A 301 -8.66 -15.57 19.86
C GLN A 301 -7.79 -14.57 20.64
N GLN A 302 -6.60 -14.97 21.09
CA GLN A 302 -5.64 -14.09 21.76
C GLN A 302 -5.15 -12.96 20.83
N ALA A 303 -4.83 -13.27 19.58
CA ALA A 303 -4.46 -12.27 18.58
C ALA A 303 -5.61 -11.28 18.34
N THR A 304 -6.83 -11.77 18.17
CA THR A 304 -8.03 -10.93 18.00
C THR A 304 -8.29 -10.07 19.23
N ALA A 305 -8.14 -10.62 20.44
CA ALA A 305 -8.28 -9.90 21.69
C ALA A 305 -7.22 -8.79 21.83
N THR A 306 -5.97 -9.08 21.43
CA THR A 306 -4.88 -8.10 21.42
C THR A 306 -5.17 -6.98 20.43
N ILE A 307 -5.60 -7.30 19.20
CA ILE A 307 -6.00 -6.31 18.20
C ILE A 307 -7.14 -5.44 18.73
N ALA A 308 -8.17 -6.04 19.35
CA ALA A 308 -9.29 -5.33 19.94
C ALA A 308 -8.87 -4.46 21.15
N GLN A 309 -7.89 -4.91 21.94
CA GLN A 309 -7.32 -4.12 23.03
C GLN A 309 -6.55 -2.91 22.49
N VAL A 310 -5.64 -3.13 21.55
CA VAL A 310 -4.88 -2.04 20.89
C VAL A 310 -5.85 -1.03 20.26
N ALA A 311 -6.90 -1.49 19.59
CA ALA A 311 -7.92 -0.62 19.02
C ALA A 311 -8.67 0.22 20.07
N ARG A 312 -8.97 -0.36 21.25
CA ARG A 312 -9.62 0.37 22.36
C ARG A 312 -8.68 1.37 23.02
N GLU A 313 -7.42 0.99 23.24
CA GLU A 313 -6.39 1.87 23.82
C GLU A 313 -6.02 3.03 22.87
N ALA A 314 -6.21 2.84 21.56
CA ALA A 314 -6.02 3.89 20.56
C ALA A 314 -7.17 4.92 20.52
N LEU A 315 -8.32 4.66 21.14
CA LEU A 315 -9.46 5.59 21.13
C LEU A 315 -9.29 6.69 22.18
N SER A 316 -9.20 7.94 21.74
CA SER A 316 -9.13 9.12 22.62
C SER A 316 -10.32 10.04 22.34
N ILE A 317 -11.13 10.33 23.37
CA ILE A 317 -12.18 11.34 23.28
C ILE A 317 -11.52 12.72 23.37
N LEU A 318 -11.64 13.52 22.31
CA LEU A 318 -11.03 14.86 22.24
C LEU A 318 -12.00 15.97 22.70
N TYR A 319 -13.31 15.72 22.66
CA TYR A 319 -14.34 16.66 23.05
C TYR A 319 -15.66 15.94 23.39
N PRO A 320 -16.46 16.42 24.38
CA PRO A 320 -16.17 17.52 25.31
C PRO A 320 -15.18 17.12 26.42
N ASP A 321 -14.39 18.08 26.89
CA ASP A 321 -13.51 17.93 28.06
C ASP A 321 -14.36 18.00 29.33
N LEU A 322 -14.84 16.84 29.81
CA LEU A 322 -15.64 16.75 31.04
C LEU A 322 -14.95 15.87 32.07
N PRO A 323 -14.47 16.44 33.20
CA PRO A 323 -13.78 15.71 34.29
C PRO A 323 -14.58 14.60 34.97
N VAL A 324 -15.85 14.39 34.60
CA VAL A 324 -16.80 13.48 35.25
C VAL A 324 -17.27 12.35 34.32
N PHE A 325 -16.84 12.32 33.05
CA PHE A 325 -17.41 11.46 32.00
C PHE A 325 -16.37 10.55 31.30
N SER A 326 -15.23 10.26 31.92
CA SER A 326 -14.21 9.35 31.37
C SER A 326 -14.69 7.88 31.19
N ASP A 327 -15.87 7.53 31.69
CA ASP A 327 -16.45 6.17 31.61
C ASP A 327 -17.56 6.02 30.56
N LEU A 328 -17.93 7.08 29.84
CA LEU A 328 -19.01 7.02 28.84
C LEU A 328 -18.42 7.09 27.43
N ILE A 329 -18.05 5.91 26.92
CA ILE A 329 -17.88 5.70 25.47
C ILE A 329 -19.21 6.11 24.82
N PRO A 330 -19.22 7.05 23.83
CA PRO A 330 -20.44 7.44 23.16
C PRO A 330 -21.13 6.21 22.57
N ALA A 331 -22.46 6.13 22.71
CA ALA A 331 -23.23 5.03 22.14
C ALA A 331 -22.93 4.94 20.64
N ALA A 332 -22.66 3.73 20.15
CA ALA A 332 -22.19 3.48 18.79
C ALA A 332 -23.06 4.17 17.72
N PRO A 333 -22.50 4.53 16.56
CA PRO A 333 -23.24 5.19 15.49
C PRO A 333 -24.51 4.43 15.13
N GLN A 334 -25.57 5.17 14.84
CA GLN A 334 -26.85 4.63 14.40
C GLN A 334 -27.01 4.78 12.89
N GLU A 335 -27.97 4.06 12.30
CA GLU A 335 -28.22 4.02 10.86
C GLU A 335 -28.40 5.42 10.24
N ASN A 336 -28.95 6.36 11.03
CA ASN A 336 -29.21 7.71 10.59
C ASN A 336 -28.07 8.71 10.82
N ASP A 337 -27.03 8.32 11.58
CA ASP A 337 -25.92 9.21 11.90
C ASP A 337 -25.07 9.50 10.66
N GLN A 338 -24.66 10.75 10.50
CA GLN A 338 -23.66 11.16 9.51
C GLN A 338 -22.26 11.18 10.15
N LEU A 339 -21.32 10.50 9.50
CA LEU A 339 -19.94 10.36 9.97
C LEU A 339 -19.02 11.16 9.05
N LEU A 340 -18.25 12.09 9.61
CA LEU A 340 -17.18 12.79 8.93
C LEU A 340 -15.84 12.39 9.54
N ILE A 341 -14.97 11.83 8.71
CA ILE A 341 -13.67 11.31 9.12
C ILE A 341 -12.60 12.20 8.53
N PHE A 342 -11.77 12.77 9.39
CA PHE A 342 -10.54 13.45 9.01
C PHE A 342 -9.36 12.51 9.25
N SER A 343 -8.53 12.30 8.23
CA SER A 343 -7.33 11.48 8.32
C SER A 343 -6.06 12.31 8.15
N ASP A 344 -5.08 12.01 8.99
CA ASP A 344 -3.72 12.50 8.87
C ASP A 344 -2.96 11.63 7.86
N SER A 345 -3.31 11.79 6.58
CA SER A 345 -2.62 11.13 5.49
C SER A 345 -1.29 11.84 5.25
N ARG A 346 -0.22 11.20 5.72
CA ARG A 346 1.15 11.67 5.59
C ARG A 346 1.90 10.81 4.62
N LEU A 347 2.92 11.42 4.06
CA LEU A 347 3.96 10.71 3.35
C LEU A 347 4.94 10.15 4.39
N PHE A 348 4.89 8.83 4.60
CA PHE A 348 5.77 8.07 5.48
C PHE A 348 6.93 7.46 4.70
N TYR A 349 8.11 7.47 5.31
CA TYR A 349 9.33 6.94 4.74
C TYR A 349 9.87 5.85 5.67
N GLU A 350 9.97 4.60 5.21
CA GLU A 350 10.52 3.49 6.02
C GLU A 350 11.99 3.70 6.40
N CYS A 351 12.71 4.54 5.66
CA CYS A 351 14.10 4.88 5.91
C CYS A 351 14.45 6.27 5.33
N ALA A 352 15.60 6.83 5.73
CA ALA A 352 16.01 8.20 5.37
C ALA A 352 16.14 8.47 3.86
N SER A 353 16.29 7.42 3.04
CA SER A 353 16.36 7.47 1.57
C SER A 353 15.26 6.67 0.89
N CYS A 354 14.38 6.04 1.68
CA CYS A 354 13.18 5.40 1.17
C CYS A 354 12.24 6.51 0.75
N THR A 355 11.04 6.12 0.42
CA THR A 355 10.13 7.01 -0.22
C THR A 355 8.76 6.99 0.37
N ALA A 356 8.17 8.16 0.27
CA ALA A 356 6.88 8.53 0.78
C ALA A 356 5.79 7.56 0.32
N GLU A 357 5.39 6.63 1.18
CA GLU A 357 4.10 5.98 1.11
C GLU A 357 3.05 6.87 1.79
N THR A 358 1.85 6.94 1.25
CA THR A 358 0.74 7.55 1.99
C THR A 358 0.33 6.64 3.12
N THR A 359 0.35 7.13 4.36
CA THR A 359 -0.37 6.50 5.46
C THR A 359 -1.86 6.44 5.13
N VAL A 360 -2.60 5.63 5.90
CA VAL A 360 -4.04 5.36 5.71
C VAL A 360 -4.80 6.64 5.35
N GLY A 361 -5.31 6.70 4.12
CA GLY A 361 -6.00 7.86 3.59
C GLY A 361 -7.48 7.92 3.96
N PRO A 362 -8.17 9.02 3.60
CA PRO A 362 -9.53 9.27 4.05
C PRO A 362 -10.57 8.34 3.42
N GLU A 363 -10.36 7.92 2.17
CA GLU A 363 -11.29 7.01 1.49
C GLU A 363 -11.10 5.56 1.95
N GLU A 364 -9.89 5.19 2.37
CA GLU A 364 -9.59 3.87 2.93
C GLU A 364 -10.38 3.64 4.22
N ILE A 365 -10.34 4.58 5.17
CA ILE A 365 -11.08 4.46 6.44
C ILE A 365 -12.59 4.40 6.19
N LYS A 366 -13.10 5.28 5.31
CA LYS A 366 -14.50 5.27 4.90
C LYS A 366 -14.91 3.92 4.30
N SER A 367 -14.10 3.36 3.41
CA SER A 367 -14.37 2.07 2.77
C SER A 367 -14.39 0.92 3.79
N ILE A 368 -13.49 0.94 4.77
CA ILE A 368 -13.43 -0.05 5.85
C ILE A 368 -14.70 0.04 6.72
N ILE A 369 -15.10 1.26 7.12
CA ILE A 369 -16.29 1.50 7.93
C ILE A 369 -17.56 1.04 7.18
N ALA A 370 -17.72 1.41 5.91
CA ALA A 370 -18.83 0.97 5.08
C ALA A 370 -18.84 -0.55 4.86
N ARG A 371 -17.67 -1.18 4.77
CA ARG A 371 -17.54 -2.63 4.61
C ARG A 371 -17.93 -3.39 5.87
N LEU A 372 -17.52 -2.92 7.05
CA LEU A 372 -17.78 -3.62 8.31
C LEU A 372 -19.17 -3.34 8.89
N TYR A 373 -19.64 -2.09 8.76
CA TYR A 373 -20.83 -1.62 9.45
C TYR A 373 -21.94 -1.15 8.50
N GLY A 374 -21.68 -1.09 7.20
CA GLY A 374 -22.64 -0.62 6.19
C GLY A 374 -23.75 -1.61 5.86
N SER A 375 -24.38 -1.41 4.72
CA SER A 375 -25.50 -2.22 4.22
C SER A 375 -25.09 -3.38 3.29
N ASN A 376 -23.79 -3.66 3.20
CA ASN A 376 -23.26 -4.76 2.37
C ASN A 376 -23.56 -6.13 3.00
N PRO A 377 -23.69 -7.20 2.20
CA PRO A 377 -23.81 -8.56 2.73
C PRO A 377 -22.63 -8.89 3.67
N GLY A 378 -22.94 -9.36 4.89
CA GLY A 378 -21.93 -9.66 5.93
C GLY A 378 -21.59 -8.50 6.86
N ALA A 379 -22.04 -7.28 6.58
CA ALA A 379 -21.91 -6.14 7.48
C ALA A 379 -23.01 -6.12 8.56
N THR A 380 -22.83 -5.31 9.60
CA THR A 380 -23.78 -5.25 10.73
C THR A 380 -25.04 -4.42 10.45
N PHE A 381 -25.16 -3.77 9.28
CA PHE A 381 -26.27 -2.86 8.93
C PHE A 381 -26.46 -1.71 9.93
N GLN A 382 -25.37 -1.27 10.55
CA GLN A 382 -25.40 -0.27 11.60
C GLN A 382 -25.34 1.17 11.08
N ILE A 383 -24.76 1.39 9.90
CA ILE A 383 -24.63 2.70 9.27
C ILE A 383 -24.98 2.65 7.79
N MET A 384 -25.24 3.81 7.20
CA MET A 384 -25.51 3.98 5.78
C MET A 384 -24.26 4.48 5.04
N PRO A 385 -23.69 3.74 4.06
CA PRO A 385 -22.44 4.11 3.39
C PRO A 385 -22.43 5.50 2.72
N ASP A 386 -23.57 5.97 2.23
CA ASP A 386 -23.77 7.30 1.64
C ASP A 386 -23.70 8.45 2.66
N ARG A 387 -23.71 8.11 3.96
CA ARG A 387 -23.60 9.04 5.09
C ARG A 387 -22.22 9.03 5.76
N VAL A 388 -21.23 8.38 5.15
CA VAL A 388 -19.84 8.37 5.61
C VAL A 388 -18.98 9.17 4.65
N TYR A 389 -18.32 10.20 5.15
CA TYR A 389 -17.49 11.12 4.37
C TYR A 389 -16.05 11.11 4.88
N GLY A 390 -15.08 10.88 3.99
CA GLY A 390 -13.65 10.95 4.31
C GLY A 390 -13.01 12.24 3.80
N ARG A 391 -12.18 12.90 4.62
CA ARG A 391 -11.43 14.12 4.29
C ARG A 391 -10.03 14.09 4.91
N SER A 392 -9.10 14.86 4.36
CA SER A 392 -7.72 14.95 4.85
C SER A 392 -7.53 16.10 5.84
N PHE A 393 -6.47 16.01 6.65
CA PHE A 393 -6.06 17.11 7.52
C PHE A 393 -5.63 18.35 6.75
N VAL A 394 -5.10 18.19 5.53
CA VAL A 394 -4.74 19.29 4.64
C VAL A 394 -5.98 20.07 4.20
N GLU A 395 -7.04 19.38 3.78
CA GLU A 395 -8.32 20.03 3.41
C GLU A 395 -8.93 20.80 4.60
N LEU A 396 -8.89 20.22 5.80
CA LEU A 396 -9.37 20.90 7.00
C LEU A 396 -8.54 22.14 7.33
N ALA A 397 -7.21 22.07 7.20
CA ALA A 397 -6.33 23.21 7.44
C ALA A 397 -6.63 24.35 6.45
N THR A 398 -6.79 24.02 5.16
CA THR A 398 -7.13 25.02 4.14
C THR A 398 -8.45 25.72 4.41
N LEU A 399 -9.47 25.01 4.91
CA LEU A 399 -10.73 25.60 5.32
C LEU A 399 -10.54 26.59 6.48
N LEU A 400 -9.86 26.16 7.55
CA LEU A 400 -9.67 26.99 8.76
C LEU A 400 -8.82 28.24 8.49
N ASP A 401 -7.81 28.13 7.64
CA ASP A 401 -7.00 29.27 7.24
C ASP A 401 -7.79 30.26 6.37
N SER A 402 -8.64 29.76 5.47
CA SER A 402 -9.53 30.62 4.68
C SER A 402 -10.55 31.37 5.55
N ASN A 403 -11.12 30.72 6.56
CA ASN A 403 -12.02 31.35 7.52
C ASN A 403 -11.32 32.46 8.32
N ALA A 404 -10.10 32.21 8.80
CA ALA A 404 -9.31 33.20 9.52
C ALA A 404 -8.96 34.44 8.65
N GLN A 405 -8.73 34.25 7.35
CA GLN A 405 -8.50 35.37 6.42
C GLN A 405 -9.77 36.18 6.14
N ASN A 406 -10.93 35.53 6.08
CA ASN A 406 -12.24 36.17 5.94
C ASN A 406 -12.64 36.97 7.20
N ASP A 407 -12.31 36.45 8.39
CA ASP A 407 -12.51 37.15 9.66
C ASP A 407 -11.55 38.37 9.80
N ALA A 408 -10.34 38.29 9.25
CA ALA A 408 -9.38 39.39 9.26
C ALA A 408 -9.74 40.53 8.27
N THR A 409 -10.47 40.21 7.20
CA THR A 409 -10.92 41.17 6.18
C THR A 409 -12.28 41.79 6.50
N SER A 410 -13.02 41.24 7.47
CA SER A 410 -14.24 41.82 8.03
C SER A 410 -13.95 42.68 9.28
N THR A 411 -13.37 43.87 9.08
CA THR A 411 -13.30 44.88 10.17
C THR A 411 -14.71 45.44 10.43
N PRO A 412 -15.13 45.69 11.69
CA PRO A 412 -16.47 46.20 11.96
C PRO A 412 -16.63 47.63 11.41
N GLU A 413 -17.74 47.89 10.74
CA GLU A 413 -18.23 49.26 10.48
C GLU A 413 -18.23 50.06 11.78
N ALA A 414 -17.72 51.29 11.69
CA ALA A 414 -17.64 52.23 12.79
C ALA A 414 -19.02 52.46 13.43
N VAL A 415 -19.17 52.03 14.69
CA VAL A 415 -20.28 52.49 15.54
C VAL A 415 -20.09 53.98 15.79
N SER A 416 -21.02 54.77 15.25
CA SER A 416 -21.10 56.21 15.48
C SER A 416 -21.32 56.51 16.97
N PRO A 417 -20.63 57.49 17.58
CA PRO A 417 -20.89 57.84 18.96
C PRO A 417 -22.22 58.61 19.10
N PRO A 418 -22.94 58.49 20.23
CA PRO A 418 -24.14 59.27 20.46
C PRO A 418 -23.78 60.73 20.79
N SER A 419 -24.58 61.64 20.23
CA SER A 419 -24.51 63.08 20.46
C SER A 419 -24.69 63.42 21.95
N VAL A 420 -23.72 64.12 22.54
CA VAL A 420 -23.88 64.77 23.86
C VAL A 420 -23.86 66.29 23.66
N ILE A 421 -24.93 66.92 24.15
CA ILE A 421 -25.14 68.36 24.18
C ILE A 421 -24.26 68.98 25.29
N THR A 422 -23.66 70.12 24.93
CA THR A 422 -22.79 71.04 25.68
C THR A 422 -23.08 71.29 27.17
N ASN A 423 -22.01 71.46 27.95
CA ASN A 423 -21.83 72.69 28.75
C ASN A 423 -20.34 73.03 29.04
N THR A 424 -20.11 74.33 29.04
CA THR A 424 -18.91 75.19 29.08
C THR A 424 -17.93 74.96 30.23
N ALA A 425 -16.62 75.06 29.96
CA ALA A 425 -15.65 75.88 30.73
C ALA A 425 -14.28 75.97 30.04
N THR A 426 -13.84 77.20 29.81
CA THR A 426 -12.55 77.68 29.30
C THR A 426 -11.42 77.47 30.31
N ILE A 427 -10.22 77.02 29.90
CA ILE A 427 -8.90 77.56 30.33
C ILE A 427 -7.84 77.34 29.21
N THR A 428 -7.06 78.40 28.98
CA THR A 428 -5.95 78.69 28.07
C THR A 428 -4.65 77.88 28.25
N GLY A 429 -3.84 77.69 27.18
CA GLY A 429 -2.39 77.42 27.33
C GLY A 429 -1.57 76.86 26.15
N VAL A 430 -1.16 77.74 25.21
CA VAL A 430 0.16 77.87 24.53
C VAL A 430 0.98 76.65 24.00
N ALA A 431 1.07 76.60 22.66
CA ALA A 431 2.19 76.36 21.72
C ALA A 431 3.41 75.44 22.01
N GLY A 432 3.76 74.63 20.98
CA GLY A 432 5.13 74.18 20.69
C GLY A 432 5.21 73.10 19.59
N GLN A 433 5.72 73.44 18.40
CA GLN A 433 6.20 72.47 17.38
C GLN A 433 7.57 71.87 17.78
N PRO A 434 8.00 70.73 17.17
CA PRO A 434 8.85 70.82 15.97
C PRO A 434 8.61 69.73 14.89
N VAL A 435 9.27 69.95 13.74
CA VAL A 435 9.20 69.28 12.42
C VAL A 435 10.36 68.24 12.27
N PRO A 436 10.67 67.66 11.08
CA PRO A 436 10.39 66.30 10.57
C PRO A 436 11.65 65.40 10.38
N LEU A 437 11.52 64.20 9.77
CA LEU A 437 12.47 63.56 8.82
C LEU A 437 11.84 62.21 8.32
N ALA A 438 11.45 62.02 7.05
CA ALA A 438 12.20 61.76 5.80
C ALA A 438 12.39 60.26 5.44
N ALA A 439 11.50 59.80 4.54
CA ALA A 439 11.61 58.93 3.33
C ALA A 439 12.71 57.87 3.07
N SER A 440 12.28 56.72 2.52
CA SER A 440 12.79 55.94 1.34
C SER A 440 12.06 54.58 1.30
N VAL A 441 11.15 54.20 0.39
CA VAL A 441 11.15 53.90 -1.08
C VAL A 441 12.10 52.78 -1.51
N VAL A 442 11.54 51.73 -2.18
CA VAL A 442 12.05 50.85 -3.30
C VAL A 442 11.15 49.56 -3.40
N PRO A 443 10.96 48.85 -4.56
CA PRO A 443 9.77 49.01 -5.40
C PRO A 443 9.07 47.67 -5.81
N THR A 444 8.13 47.84 -6.75
CA THR A 444 7.12 46.98 -7.39
C THR A 444 7.55 45.72 -8.18
N ALA A 445 6.61 44.76 -8.23
CA ALA A 445 6.54 43.55 -9.05
C ALA A 445 6.07 43.78 -10.52
N PRO A 446 6.16 42.76 -11.41
CA PRO A 446 5.41 42.72 -12.66
C PRO A 446 4.26 41.68 -12.71
N VAL A 447 3.39 41.93 -13.68
CA VAL A 447 2.00 41.47 -13.97
C VAL A 447 1.93 40.09 -14.67
N PRO A 448 0.82 39.31 -14.55
CA PRO A 448 0.62 38.04 -15.28
C PRO A 448 -0.10 38.19 -16.64
N LEU A 449 0.12 37.22 -17.55
CA LEU A 449 -0.48 37.12 -18.89
C LEU A 449 -1.69 36.16 -18.91
N ASN A 450 -2.69 36.55 -19.70
CA ASN A 450 -4.03 35.97 -19.91
C ASN A 450 -4.04 34.92 -21.05
N PRO A 451 -4.69 33.75 -20.92
CA PRO A 451 -4.93 32.82 -22.03
C PRO A 451 -6.40 32.82 -22.49
N ASN A 452 -6.68 33.24 -23.72
CA ASN A 452 -7.91 32.86 -24.44
C ASN A 452 -7.77 33.04 -25.96
N ALA A 453 -7.67 31.92 -26.66
CA ALA A 453 -8.00 31.68 -28.07
C ALA A 453 -8.06 30.14 -28.20
N GLY A 454 -9.14 29.45 -28.54
CA GLY A 454 -10.22 29.75 -29.48
C GLY A 454 -10.04 28.83 -30.69
N SER A 455 -10.83 27.75 -30.78
CA SER A 455 -11.26 27.15 -32.05
C SER A 455 -12.30 26.04 -31.83
N ALA A 456 -13.46 26.25 -32.46
CA ALA A 456 -14.63 25.40 -32.52
C ALA A 456 -14.57 24.44 -33.71
N LEU A 457 -15.24 23.28 -33.61
CA LEU A 457 -15.72 22.49 -34.75
C LEU A 457 -17.12 21.93 -34.46
N ASP A 458 -17.96 22.03 -35.47
CA ASP A 458 -19.41 21.78 -35.57
C ASP A 458 -19.89 20.35 -35.25
N ALA A 459 -21.11 20.25 -34.69
CA ALA A 459 -22.14 19.32 -35.14
C ALA A 459 -23.56 19.77 -34.70
N THR A 460 -24.48 19.82 -35.66
CA THR A 460 -25.89 20.22 -35.57
C THR A 460 -26.81 19.22 -34.83
N PRO A 461 -27.99 19.65 -34.31
CA PRO A 461 -28.86 18.83 -33.47
C PRO A 461 -29.88 17.99 -34.27
N ILE A 462 -30.24 16.81 -33.75
CA ILE A 462 -31.43 16.05 -34.16
C ILE A 462 -32.33 15.88 -32.93
N SER A 463 -33.56 16.35 -33.06
CA SER A 463 -34.70 16.20 -32.15
C SER A 463 -35.30 14.79 -32.23
N GLY A 464 -35.60 14.19 -31.08
CA GLY A 464 -36.40 12.96 -30.94
C GLY A 464 -36.74 12.70 -29.48
N GLU A 465 -38.03 12.55 -29.19
CA GLU A 465 -38.71 12.67 -27.90
C GLU A 465 -38.53 11.48 -26.92
N GLU A 466 -38.49 11.85 -25.63
CA GLU A 466 -39.07 11.24 -24.41
C GLU A 466 -38.84 9.76 -24.03
N GLY A 467 -38.31 9.56 -22.80
CA GLY A 467 -38.25 8.27 -22.12
C GLY A 467 -37.46 8.21 -20.79
N ASP A 468 -37.75 9.13 -19.87
CA ASP A 468 -37.68 9.08 -18.40
C ASP A 468 -36.48 8.51 -17.58
N SER A 469 -35.99 9.37 -16.68
CA SER A 469 -35.32 9.11 -15.38
C SER A 469 -33.85 8.61 -15.30
N VAL A 470 -32.91 9.44 -15.74
CA VAL A 470 -31.61 9.57 -15.05
C VAL A 470 -31.45 11.04 -14.65
N ARG A 471 -31.67 11.35 -13.38
CA ARG A 471 -31.44 12.69 -12.84
C ARG A 471 -29.93 12.92 -12.77
N ASN A 472 -29.47 13.83 -13.63
CA ASN A 472 -28.13 14.40 -13.65
C ASN A 472 -27.74 15.02 -12.30
N GLU A 473 -26.73 14.46 -11.63
CA GLU A 473 -25.90 15.16 -10.65
C GLU A 473 -24.59 15.64 -11.31
N ALA A 474 -24.73 16.46 -12.35
CA ALA A 474 -23.60 17.11 -13.00
C ALA A 474 -23.98 18.55 -13.37
N ALA A 475 -24.14 19.41 -12.35
CA ALA A 475 -24.07 20.87 -12.44
C ALA A 475 -24.33 21.51 -11.06
N ASN A 476 -23.32 21.55 -10.19
CA ASN A 476 -23.15 22.65 -9.24
C ASN A 476 -21.69 22.64 -8.74
N GLU A 477 -20.87 23.51 -9.32
CA GLU A 477 -19.51 23.77 -8.85
C GLU A 477 -19.61 24.45 -7.48
N THR A 478 -19.71 23.63 -6.44
CA THR A 478 -19.85 24.07 -5.06
C THR A 478 -18.43 24.26 -4.54
N ASP A 479 -18.09 25.45 -4.03
CA ASP A 479 -16.80 25.74 -3.38
C ASP A 479 -16.42 24.58 -2.42
N PRO A 480 -15.26 23.90 -2.63
CA PRO A 480 -14.83 22.77 -1.80
C PRO A 480 -14.82 23.09 -0.30
N ASN A 481 -14.47 24.33 0.07
CA ASN A 481 -14.47 24.78 1.46
C ASN A 481 -15.89 24.94 1.99
N ALA A 482 -16.81 25.51 1.21
CA ALA A 482 -18.22 25.60 1.56
C ALA A 482 -18.86 24.21 1.74
N ARG A 483 -18.52 23.26 0.86
CA ARG A 483 -19.00 21.88 0.98
C ARG A 483 -18.44 21.18 2.22
N LEU A 484 -17.17 21.39 2.54
CA LEU A 484 -16.57 20.83 3.75
C LEU A 484 -17.19 21.43 5.02
N GLN A 485 -17.43 22.75 5.05
CA GLN A 485 -18.10 23.42 6.17
C GLN A 485 -19.53 22.91 6.36
N GLN A 486 -20.26 22.64 5.27
CA GLN A 486 -21.58 22.02 5.33
C GLN A 486 -21.51 20.63 5.96
N LEU A 487 -20.56 19.78 5.53
CA LEU A 487 -20.38 18.44 6.10
C LEU A 487 -20.05 18.51 7.59
N ILE A 488 -19.18 19.42 8.02
CA ILE A 488 -18.88 19.64 9.44
C ILE A 488 -20.17 19.96 10.21
N ASN A 489 -21.03 20.83 9.68
CA ASN A 489 -22.26 21.22 10.34
C ASN A 489 -23.29 20.07 10.42
N GLU A 490 -23.48 19.33 9.34
CA GLU A 490 -24.49 18.26 9.23
C GLU A 490 -24.09 16.96 9.95
N SER A 491 -22.79 16.73 10.14
CA SER A 491 -22.30 15.48 10.74
C SER A 491 -22.63 15.35 12.21
N ASN A 492 -23.03 14.14 12.61
CA ASN A 492 -23.25 13.75 14.00
C ASN A 492 -21.95 13.32 14.67
N TRP A 493 -21.07 12.63 13.92
CA TRP A 493 -19.76 12.16 14.39
C TRP A 493 -18.65 12.86 13.63
N ILE A 494 -17.63 13.33 14.36
CA ILE A 494 -16.37 13.80 13.75
C ILE A 494 -15.23 12.95 14.29
N ILE A 495 -14.67 12.12 13.42
CA ILE A 495 -13.59 11.19 13.76
C ILE A 495 -12.27 11.74 13.25
N PHE A 496 -11.27 11.83 14.12
CA PHE A 496 -9.90 12.21 13.73
C PHE A 496 -8.99 10.99 13.81
N ALA A 497 -8.57 10.48 12.65
CA ALA A 497 -7.54 9.46 12.54
C ALA A 497 -6.17 10.16 12.52
N MET A 498 -5.56 10.28 13.70
CA MET A 498 -4.36 11.07 13.94
C MET A 498 -3.09 10.23 13.95
N LEU A 499 -2.00 10.82 13.46
CA LEU A 499 -0.63 10.37 13.72
C LEU A 499 0.03 11.29 14.78
N ASP A 500 1.33 11.12 15.02
CA ASP A 500 2.11 11.90 15.99
C ASP A 500 2.15 13.39 15.64
N VAL A 501 1.97 14.32 16.58
CA VAL A 501 1.96 15.76 16.28
C VAL A 501 3.39 16.27 15.98
N ASP A 502 3.65 16.64 14.72
CA ASP A 502 4.95 17.15 14.23
C ASP A 502 4.74 18.36 13.29
N PRO A 503 4.57 19.57 13.83
CA PRO A 503 4.30 20.77 13.03
C PRO A 503 5.50 21.21 12.18
N GLU A 504 6.72 20.77 12.51
CA GLU A 504 7.92 21.16 11.75
C GLU A 504 7.98 20.43 10.41
N ARG A 505 7.67 19.12 10.40
CA ARG A 505 7.68 18.31 9.16
C ARG A 505 6.32 18.23 8.50
N ASN A 506 5.24 18.28 9.28
CA ASN A 506 3.86 18.13 8.83
C ASN A 506 2.98 19.24 9.43
N PRO A 507 2.90 20.44 8.80
CA PRO A 507 2.16 21.58 9.36
C PRO A 507 0.68 21.28 9.66
N ALA A 508 0.04 20.43 8.87
CA ALA A 508 -1.35 20.02 9.09
C ALA A 508 -1.55 19.13 10.33
N SER A 509 -0.48 18.59 10.95
CA SER A 509 -0.57 17.75 12.14
C SER A 509 -1.15 18.46 13.38
N VAL A 510 -1.13 19.80 13.40
CA VAL A 510 -1.74 20.60 14.48
C VAL A 510 -3.18 21.02 14.19
N VAL A 511 -3.74 20.65 13.03
CA VAL A 511 -5.05 21.13 12.57
C VAL A 511 -6.17 20.80 13.55
N VAL A 512 -6.10 19.65 14.24
CA VAL A 512 -7.12 19.27 15.23
C VAL A 512 -7.16 20.25 16.40
N LYS A 513 -5.99 20.72 16.88
CA LYS A 513 -5.92 21.76 17.93
C LYS A 513 -6.49 23.09 17.45
N GLN A 514 -6.18 23.47 16.20
CA GLN A 514 -6.71 24.69 15.58
C GLN A 514 -8.22 24.63 15.42
N PHE A 515 -8.73 23.49 14.92
CA PHE A 515 -10.15 23.20 14.76
C PHE A 515 -10.88 23.31 16.09
N LEU A 516 -10.42 22.58 17.12
CA LEU A 516 -11.04 22.61 18.45
C LEU A 516 -11.03 24.02 19.06
N ARG A 517 -9.96 24.81 18.87
CA ARG A 517 -9.89 26.19 19.37
C ARG A 517 -10.87 27.13 18.68
N GLN A 518 -11.08 26.97 17.37
CA GLN A 518 -11.93 27.87 16.58
C GLN A 518 -13.41 27.45 16.59
N GLN A 519 -13.69 26.16 16.75
CA GLN A 519 -15.02 25.58 16.56
C GLN A 519 -15.58 24.93 17.83
N SER A 520 -14.93 25.04 19.00
CA SER A 520 -15.38 24.35 20.24
C SER A 520 -16.86 24.57 20.56
N GLU A 521 -17.39 25.77 20.33
CA GLU A 521 -18.79 26.10 20.62
C GLU A 521 -19.78 25.40 19.66
N SER A 522 -19.38 25.12 18.41
CA SER A 522 -20.23 24.46 17.41
C SER A 522 -20.25 22.92 17.54
N LEU A 523 -19.37 22.36 18.38
CA LEU A 523 -19.23 20.92 18.61
C LEU A 523 -20.16 20.37 19.70
N GLY A 524 -20.91 21.21 20.40
CA GLY A 524 -21.72 20.80 21.57
C GLY A 524 -22.76 19.70 21.32
N ASN A 525 -23.20 19.51 20.07
CA ASN A 525 -24.17 18.48 19.66
C ASN A 525 -23.52 17.33 18.87
N LYS A 526 -22.19 17.29 18.77
CA LYS A 526 -21.45 16.30 17.99
C LYS A 526 -20.83 15.26 18.91
N LYS A 527 -20.56 14.08 18.35
CA LYS A 527 -19.90 12.95 19.00
C LYS A 527 -18.50 12.74 18.46
#